data_AF-A0A225VAR0-F1
#
_entry.id   AF-A0A225VAR0-F1
#
_cell.length_a   1.000
_cell.length_b   1.000
_cell.length_c   1.000
_cell.angle_alpha   90.00
_cell.angle_beta   90.00
_cell.angle_gamma   90.00
#
_symmetry.space_group_name_H-M   'P 1'
#
loop_
_entity.id
_entity.type
_entity.pdbx_description
1 polymer ?
#
loop_
_entity_poly.entity_id
_entity_poly.type
_entity_poly.pdbx_seq_one_letter_code
_entity_poly.pdbx_strand_id
1 'polypeptide(L)'
;MNPGQDKFENTWQTGRFMQNFCKAVDSETESDFEKQREVLHSFSPTLVVYLDLHWWKLKQKIVRFWTIYYKHFGYRDTSAVEGTHAQCNR
;
A
#
# COMPACT_ATOMS: atom_id res chain seq x y z
N MET A 1 -0.28 -1.61 36.00
CA MET A 1 0.11 -0.55 35.03
C MET A 1 1.09 -1.20 34.06
N ASN A 2 0.72 -1.41 32.80
CA ASN A 2 1.63 -1.99 31.80
C ASN A 2 2.51 -0.87 31.22
N PRO A 3 3.85 -0.96 31.35
CA PRO A 3 4.76 -0.03 30.69
C PRO A 3 4.94 -0.48 29.23
N GLY A 4 4.97 0.47 28.29
CA GLY A 4 5.52 0.21 26.96
C GLY A 4 4.54 0.07 25.80
N GLN A 5 3.36 0.68 25.87
CA GLN A 5 2.77 1.19 24.63
C GLN A 5 3.18 2.66 24.51
N ASP A 6 4.38 2.89 23.98
CA ASP A 6 4.69 4.15 23.32
C ASP A 6 3.54 4.39 22.35
N LYS A 7 2.63 5.31 22.69
CA LYS A 7 1.66 5.80 21.74
C LYS A 7 2.50 6.48 20.69
N PHE A 8 2.77 5.80 19.57
CA PHE A 8 3.34 6.40 18.39
C PHE A 8 2.45 7.60 18.05
N GLU A 9 2.88 8.79 18.46
CA GLU A 9 2.17 10.02 18.14
C GLU A 9 2.16 10.11 16.62
N ASN A 10 0.97 10.10 16.06
CA ASN A 10 0.77 10.20 14.63
C ASN A 10 1.08 11.65 14.24
N THR A 11 2.37 11.94 14.03
CA THR A 11 2.83 13.28 13.72
C THR A 11 2.17 13.76 12.43
N TRP A 12 2.02 15.08 12.26
CA TRP A 12 1.52 15.66 11.01
C TRP A 12 2.32 15.18 9.79
N GLN A 13 3.60 14.83 9.98
CA GLN A 13 4.49 14.27 8.95
C GLN A 13 4.05 12.85 8.56
N THR A 14 3.72 12.01 9.55
CA THR A 14 3.15 10.67 9.32
C THR A 14 1.80 10.75 8.60
N GLY A 15 0.92 11.67 8.99
CA GLY A 15 -0.35 11.89 8.30
C GLY A 15 -0.17 12.32 6.84
N ARG A 16 0.80 13.20 6.56
CA ARG A 16 1.12 13.65 5.20
C ARG A 16 1.77 12.55 4.36
N PHE A 17 2.63 11.73 4.96
CA PHE A 17 3.20 10.55 4.31
C PHE A 17 2.10 9.56 3.91
N MET A 18 1.20 9.22 4.84
CA MET A 18 0.08 8.30 4.56
C MET A 18 -0.85 8.83 3.46
N GLN A 19 -1.13 10.13 3.44
CA GLN A 19 -1.92 10.74 2.37
C GLN A 19 -1.26 10.57 1.00
N ASN A 20 0.05 10.85 0.90
CA ASN A 20 0.77 10.70 -0.37
C ASN A 20 0.94 9.22 -0.76
N PHE A 21 1.04 8.32 0.21
CA PHE A 21 1.05 6.87 -0.02
C PHE A 21 -0.25 6.39 -0.63
N CYS A 22 -1.41 6.78 -0.08
CA CYS A 22 -2.71 6.45 -0.69
C CYS A 22 -2.83 7.01 -2.11
N LYS A 23 -2.42 8.27 -2.32
CA LYS A 23 -2.40 8.88 -3.66
C LYS A 23 -1.52 8.11 -4.64
N ALA A 24 -0.35 7.63 -4.21
CA ALA A 24 0.52 6.82 -5.05
C ALA A 24 -0.19 5.52 -5.46
N VAL A 25 -0.75 4.79 -4.49
CA VAL A 25 -1.45 3.51 -4.74
C VAL A 25 -2.67 3.69 -5.67
N ASP A 26 -3.41 4.79 -5.53
CA ASP A 26 -4.60 5.08 -6.33
C ASP A 26 -4.29 5.74 -7.70
N SER A 27 -3.01 5.99 -8.01
CA SER A 27 -2.61 6.65 -9.25
C SER A 27 -3.14 5.91 -10.48
N GLU A 28 -3.74 6.68 -11.39
CA GLU A 28 -4.32 6.16 -12.63
C GLU A 28 -3.27 5.88 -13.71
N THR A 29 -2.02 6.34 -13.54
CA THR A 29 -0.92 6.09 -14.49
C THR A 29 0.39 5.81 -13.74
N GLU A 30 1.32 5.12 -14.39
CA GLU A 30 2.66 4.89 -13.82
C GLU A 30 3.42 6.20 -13.63
N SER A 31 3.22 7.18 -14.52
CA SER A 31 3.84 8.51 -14.38
C SER A 31 3.36 9.24 -13.13
N ASP A 32 2.07 9.17 -12.80
CA ASP A 32 1.54 9.82 -11.60
C ASP A 32 1.95 9.09 -10.32
N PHE A 33 2.03 7.76 -10.36
CA PHE A 33 2.62 6.96 -9.29
C PHE A 33 4.06 7.40 -9.01
N GLU A 34 4.89 7.55 -10.05
CA GLU A 34 6.29 7.93 -9.89
C GLU A 34 6.48 9.36 -9.35
N LYS A 35 5.60 10.30 -9.74
CA LYS A 35 5.58 11.63 -9.12
C LYS A 35 5.29 11.56 -7.62
N GLN A 36 4.33 10.74 -7.19
CA GLN A 36 4.01 10.58 -5.77
C GLN A 36 5.10 9.83 -5.01
N ARG A 37 5.76 8.87 -5.66
CA ARG A 37 6.92 8.16 -5.11
C ARG A 37 8.08 9.12 -4.83
N GLU A 38 8.41 10.03 -5.73
CA GLU A 38 9.44 11.05 -5.51
C GLU A 38 9.09 11.99 -4.35
N VAL A 39 7.81 12.38 -4.24
CA VAL A 39 7.32 13.15 -3.09
C VAL A 39 7.54 12.36 -1.80
N LEU A 40 7.15 11.08 -1.74
CA LEU A 40 7.38 10.21 -0.58
C LEU A 40 8.87 10.04 -0.27
N HIS A 41 9.72 9.97 -1.29
CA HIS A 41 11.16 9.81 -1.15
C HIS A 41 11.77 11.06 -0.49
N SER A 42 11.26 12.25 -0.80
CA SER A 42 11.67 13.49 -0.13
C SER A 42 11.29 13.54 1.36
N PHE A 43 10.25 12.81 1.78
CA PHE A 43 9.86 12.71 3.19
C PHE A 43 10.67 11.65 3.94
N SER A 44 10.86 10.47 3.34
CA SER A 44 11.63 9.39 3.95
C SER A 44 12.21 8.45 2.88
N PRO A 45 13.48 8.65 2.51
CA PRO A 45 14.16 7.77 1.56
C PRO A 45 14.17 6.31 2.02
N THR A 46 14.42 6.08 3.32
CA THR A 46 14.50 4.73 3.91
C THR A 46 13.17 3.99 3.78
N LEU A 47 12.04 4.65 4.06
CA LEU A 47 10.73 4.03 3.92
C LEU A 47 10.38 3.77 2.47
N VAL A 48 10.73 4.67 1.55
CA VAL A 48 10.51 4.44 0.11
C VAL A 48 11.31 3.25 -0.39
N VAL A 49 12.58 3.11 0.00
CA VAL A 49 13.39 1.93 -0.36
C VAL A 49 12.76 0.64 0.17
N TYR A 50 12.25 0.65 1.41
CA TYR A 50 11.53 -0.49 1.95
C TYR A 50 10.26 -0.80 1.15
N LEU A 51 9.47 0.23 0.80
CA LEU A 51 8.28 0.08 -0.01
C LEU A 51 8.63 -0.48 -1.40
N ASP A 52 9.67 0.02 -2.06
CA ASP A 52 10.13 -0.51 -3.35
C ASP A 52 10.49 -1.99 -3.28
N LEU A 53 11.21 -2.41 -2.23
CA LEU A 53 11.67 -3.79 -2.06
C LEU A 53 10.52 -4.76 -1.76
N HIS A 54 9.54 -4.34 -0.97
CA HIS A 54 8.53 -5.24 -0.40
C HIS A 54 7.11 -5.03 -0.94
N TRP A 55 6.68 -3.78 -1.12
CA TRP A 55 5.29 -3.43 -1.41
C TRP A 55 5.08 -3.05 -2.88
N TRP A 56 5.98 -2.26 -3.46
CA TRP A 56 5.91 -1.77 -4.84
C TRP A 56 6.75 -2.59 -5.83
N LYS A 57 7.31 -3.73 -5.41
CA LYS A 57 7.88 -4.73 -6.32
C LYS A 57 6.89 -5.14 -7.42
N LEU A 58 5.58 -5.06 -7.12
CA LEU A 58 4.49 -5.27 -8.05
C LEU A 58 3.77 -3.95 -8.39
N LYS A 59 4.48 -2.82 -8.54
CA LYS A 59 3.89 -1.51 -8.85
C LYS A 59 2.95 -1.53 -10.07
N GLN A 60 3.27 -2.36 -11.05
CA GLN A 60 2.42 -2.61 -12.23
C GLN A 60 1.08 -3.29 -11.90
N LYS A 61 0.88 -3.86 -10.70
CA LYS A 61 -0.42 -4.38 -10.24
C LYS A 61 -1.16 -3.40 -9.33
N ILE A 62 -0.46 -2.38 -8.84
CA ILE A 62 -0.98 -1.42 -7.86
C ILE A 62 -1.59 -0.23 -8.59
N VAL A 63 -0.92 0.30 -9.62
CA VAL A 63 -1.42 1.43 -10.41
C VAL A 63 -2.74 1.04 -11.08
N ARG A 64 -3.75 1.89 -10.89
CA ARG A 64 -5.12 1.65 -11.34
C ARG A 64 -5.23 1.53 -12.86
N PHE A 65 -4.32 2.16 -13.61
CA PHE A 65 -4.16 1.92 -15.06
C PHE A 65 -4.15 0.43 -15.37
N TRP A 66 -3.27 -0.30 -14.69
CA TRP A 66 -2.98 -1.69 -15.00
C TRP A 66 -4.06 -2.62 -14.46
N THR A 67 -4.73 -2.30 -13.35
CA THR A 67 -5.89 -3.07 -12.88
C THR A 67 -7.10 -2.90 -13.81
N ILE A 68 -7.25 -1.75 -14.46
CA ILE A 68 -8.29 -1.52 -15.48
C ILE A 68 -7.91 -2.16 -16.83
N TYR A 69 -6.67 -1.97 -17.27
CA TYR A 69 -6.18 -2.43 -18.57
C TYR A 69 -6.02 -3.96 -18.61
N TYR A 70 -5.50 -4.54 -17.54
CA TYR A 70 -5.56 -5.98 -17.29
C TYR A 70 -6.87 -6.32 -16.57
N LYS A 71 -8.00 -6.12 -17.26
CA LYS A 71 -9.36 -6.56 -16.89
C LYS A 71 -9.46 -8.07 -16.54
N HIS A 72 -8.37 -8.82 -16.71
CA HIS A 72 -8.19 -10.24 -16.42
C HIS A 72 -7.45 -10.56 -15.11
N PHE A 73 -7.15 -9.59 -14.23
CA PHE A 73 -7.17 -9.90 -12.80
C PHE A 73 -8.61 -9.91 -12.29
N GLY A 74 -9.47 -10.62 -13.03
CA GLY A 74 -10.77 -11.08 -12.58
C GLY A 74 -10.55 -12.13 -11.51
N TYR A 75 -10.14 -11.69 -10.33
CA TYR A 75 -10.34 -12.39 -9.08
C TYR A 75 -10.70 -11.31 -8.06
N ARG A 76 -11.88 -10.74 -8.28
CA ARG A 76 -12.71 -10.13 -7.24
C ARG A 76 -13.46 -11.21 -6.46
N ASP A 77 -13.13 -12.48 -6.69
CA ASP A 77 -13.27 -13.53 -5.70
C ASP A 77 -12.08 -13.43 -4.76
N THR A 78 -12.37 -13.24 -3.49
CA THR A 78 -11.50 -13.69 -2.41
C THR A 78 -10.99 -15.08 -2.77
N SER A 79 -9.67 -15.28 -2.86
CA SER A 79 -9.12 -16.64 -3.02
C SER A 79 -9.78 -17.54 -1.98
N ALA A 80 -10.13 -18.78 -2.34
CA ALA A 80 -10.76 -19.75 -1.44
C ALA A 80 -9.99 -19.99 -0.11
N VAL A 81 -8.79 -19.43 0.06
CA VAL A 81 -8.02 -19.42 1.31
C VAL A 81 -8.72 -18.64 2.43
N GLU A 82 -9.60 -17.66 2.15
CA GLU A 82 -10.45 -17.05 3.18
C GLU A 82 -11.62 -17.94 3.64
N GLY A 83 -11.86 -19.07 2.96
CA GLY A 83 -12.75 -20.11 3.45
C GLY A 83 -12.13 -20.96 4.57
N THR A 84 -10.78 -21.06 4.60
CA THR A 84 -10.09 -21.94 5.56
C THR A 84 -9.95 -21.35 6.95
N HIS A 85 -10.07 -20.02 7.11
CA HIS A 85 -10.13 -19.39 8.44
C HIS A 85 -11.56 -19.27 9.01
N ALA A 86 -12.59 -19.58 8.21
CA ALA A 86 -13.99 -19.56 8.64
C ALA A 86 -14.52 -20.94 9.11
N GLN A 87 -13.71 -22.00 9.05
CA GLN A 87 -14.02 -23.30 9.65
C GLN A 87 -13.05 -23.61 10.80
N CYS A 88 -13.09 -22.79 11.84
CA CYS A 88 -12.66 -23.23 13.17
C CYS A 88 -13.69 -22.74 14.18
N ASN A 89 -14.75 -23.54 14.33
CA ASN A 89 -15.46 -23.87 15.57
C ASN A 89 -16.90 -24.32 15.23
N ARG A 90 -17.09 -25.63 15.12
CA ARG A 90 -18.29 -26.28 15.61
C ARG A 90 -17.88 -27.40 16.56
#